data_AF-A0A963XHC1-F1
#
_entry.id   AF-A0A963XHC1-F1
#
_cell.length_a   1.000
_cell.length_b   1.000
_cell.length_c   1.000
_cell.angle_alpha   90.00
_cell.angle_beta   90.00
_cell.angle_gamma   90.00
#
_symmetry.space_group_name_H-M   'P 1'
#
loop_
_entity.id
_entity.type
_entity.pdbx_description
1 polymer ?
#
loop_
_entity_poly.entity_id
_entity_poly.type
_entity_poly.pdbx_seq_one_letter_code
_entity_poly.pdbx_strand_id
1 'polypeptide(L)' 'MIFFPALIFGALVGWHRARKRGGNRLDQLQYAAVHAIAFAILGLFVTIFLTRMS' A
#
# COMPACT_ATOMS: atom_id res chain seq x y z
N MET A 1 -4.07 -8.39 -12.63
CA MET A 1 -3.18 -7.27 -12.25
C MET A 1 -3.18 -7.15 -10.72
N ILE A 2 -2.09 -7.56 -10.04
CA ILE A 2 -2.01 -7.64 -8.56
C ILE A 2 -1.75 -6.26 -7.92
N PHE A 3 -1.31 -5.30 -8.73
CA PHE A 3 -1.07 -3.92 -8.34
C PHE A 3 -2.21 -3.24 -7.55
N PHE A 4 -3.45 -3.26 -8.07
CA PHE A 4 -4.58 -2.56 -7.46
C PHE A 4 -4.94 -3.05 -6.05
N PRO A 5 -5.13 -4.36 -5.80
CA PRO A 5 -5.40 -4.84 -4.45
C PRO A 5 -4.23 -4.59 -3.48
N ALA A 6 -2.98 -4.67 -3.95
CA ALA A 6 -1.81 -4.35 -3.13
C ALA A 6 -1.81 -2.87 -2.69
N LEU A 7 -2.08 -1.95 -3.62
CA LEU A 7 -2.17 -0.51 -3.33
C LEU A 7 -3.23 -0.21 -2.26
N ILE A 8 -4.44 -0.75 -2.42
CA ILE A 8 -5.55 -0.55 -1.47
C ILE A 8 -5.19 -1.14 -0.10
N PHE A 9 -4.62 -2.34 -0.08
CA PHE A 9 -4.18 -2.99 1.15
C PHE A 9 -3.13 -2.14 1.88
N GLY A 10 -2.13 -1.62 1.16
CA GLY A 10 -1.12 -0.72 1.71
C GLY A 10 -1.75 0.53 2.34
N ALA A 11 -2.67 1.19 1.62
CA ALA A 11 -3.37 2.38 2.12
C ALA A 11 -4.10 2.11 3.45
N LEU A 12 -4.85 1.01 3.52
CA LEU A 12 -5.60 0.62 4.71
C LEU A 12 -4.68 0.32 5.91
N VAL A 13 -3.58 -0.39 5.67
CA VAL A 13 -2.57 -0.70 6.70
C VAL A 13 -1.92 0.58 7.23
N GLY A 14 -1.53 1.49 6.34
CA GLY A 14 -0.94 2.77 6.71
C GLY A 14 -1.89 3.62 7.55
N TRP A 15 -3.13 3.78 7.08
CA TRP A 15 -4.18 4.51 7.81
C TRP A 15 -4.41 3.92 9.20
N HIS A 16 -4.59 2.61 9.30
CA HIS A 16 -4.84 1.92 10.57
C HIS A 16 -3.68 2.12 11.56
N ARG A 17 -2.44 2.07 11.07
CA ARG A 17 -1.24 2.25 11.89
C ARG A 17 -1.12 3.66 12.45
N ALA A 18 -1.40 4.69 11.65
CA ALA A 18 -1.42 6.07 12.11
C ALA A 18 -2.57 6.32 13.10
N ARG A 19 -3.76 5.78 12.81
CA ARG A 19 -4.90 5.87 13.73
C ARG A 19 -4.62 5.23 15.08
N LYS A 20 -3.98 4.06 15.11
CA LYS A 20 -3.59 3.37 16.35
C LYS A 20 -2.55 4.17 17.17
N ARG A 21 -1.76 5.02 16.51
CA ARG A 21 -0.76 5.90 17.14
C ARG A 21 -1.33 7.26 17.55
N GLY A 22 -2.63 7.48 17.40
CA GLY A 22 -3.27 8.75 17.75
C GLY A 22 -2.94 9.91 16.79
N GLY A 23 -2.42 9.62 15.59
CA GLY A 23 -2.09 10.64 14.59
C GLY A 23 -3.33 11.38 14.08
N ASN A 24 -3.17 12.64 13.71
CA ASN A 24 -4.25 13.46 13.16
C ASN A 24 -4.65 12.99 11.75
N ARG A 25 -5.65 13.64 11.13
CA ARG A 25 -6.11 13.25 9.78
C ARG A 25 -5.01 13.35 8.71
N LEU A 26 -4.15 14.36 8.78
CA LEU A 26 -3.05 14.53 7.83
C LEU A 26 -1.99 13.44 8.01
N ASP A 27 -1.66 13.08 9.25
CA ASP A 27 -0.75 11.96 9.56
C ASP A 27 -1.31 10.64 9.02
N GLN A 28 -2.61 10.42 9.20
CA GLN A 28 -3.30 9.23 8.69
C GLN A 28 -3.24 9.14 7.17
N LEU A 29 -3.47 10.26 6.47
CA LEU A 29 -3.35 10.34 5.01
C LEU A 29 -1.90 10.11 4.54
N GLN A 30 -0.93 10.71 5.21
CA GLN A 30 0.49 10.55 4.86
C GLN A 30 0.94 9.10 5.05
N TYR A 31 0.57 8.46 6.16
CA TYR A 31 0.88 7.06 6.39
C TYR A 31 0.18 6.14 5.38
N ALA A 32 -1.09 6.40 5.07
CA ALA A 32 -1.83 5.66 4.06
C ALA A 32 -1.13 5.78 2.69
N ALA A 33 -0.75 6.98 2.27
CA ALA A 33 -0.07 7.22 1.00
C ALA A 33 1.28 6.48 0.92
N VAL A 34 2.12 6.59 1.96
CA VAL A 34 3.43 5.92 1.99
C VAL A 34 3.28 4.40 1.92
N HIS A 35 2.36 3.82 2.69
CA HIS A 35 2.13 2.38 2.65
C HIS A 35 1.48 1.92 1.32
N ALA A 36 0.57 2.71 0.75
CA ALA A 36 -0.02 2.44 -0.55
C ALA A 36 1.06 2.36 -1.63
N ILE A 37 1.98 3.33 -1.67
CA ILE A 37 3.10 3.36 -2.62
C ILE A 37 4.01 2.15 -2.42
N ALA A 38 4.39 1.83 -1.17
CA ALA A 38 5.26 0.69 -0.89
C ALA A 38 4.65 -0.64 -1.36
N PHE A 39 3.38 -0.89 -1.05
CA PHE A 39 2.69 -2.10 -1.49
C PHE A 39 2.41 -2.10 -2.99
N ALA A 40 2.14 -0.95 -3.61
CA ALA A 40 1.94 -0.82 -5.04
C ALA A 40 3.22 -1.21 -5.82
N ILE A 41 4.38 -0.76 -5.34
CA ILE A 41 5.69 -1.15 -5.90
C ILE A 41 5.89 -2.66 -5.77
N LEU A 42 5.64 -3.26 -4.60
CA LEU A 42 5.72 -4.71 -4.43
C LEU A 42 4.76 -5.46 -5.35
N GLY A 43 3.50 -5.02 -5.44
CA GLY A 43 2.48 -5.63 -6.30
C GLY A 43 2.81 -5.51 -7.79
N LEU A 44 3.47 -4.43 -8.21
CA LEU A 44 4.00 -4.26 -9.56
C LEU A 44 5.07 -5.30 -9.87
N PHE A 45 6.07 -5.47 -8.98
CA PHE A 45 7.10 -6.48 -9.17
C PHE A 45 6.53 -7.90 -9.21
N VAL A 46 5.60 -8.23 -8.30
CA VAL A 46 4.91 -9.53 -8.32
C VAL A 46 4.13 -9.73 -9.62
N THR A 47 3.45 -8.69 -10.11
CA THR A 47 2.74 -8.76 -11.39
C THR A 47 3.71 -9.05 -12.54
N ILE A 48 4.81 -8.28 -12.65
CA ILE A 48 5.83 -8.48 -13.68
C ILE A 48 6.40 -9.90 -13.61
N PHE A 49 6.76 -10.36 -12.41
CA PHE A 49 7.35 -11.67 -12.19
C PHE A 49 6.43 -12.79 -12.71
N LEU A 50 5.17 -12.78 -12.28
CA LEU A 50 4.20 -13.80 -12.71
C LEU A 50 3.92 -13.72 -14.21
N THR A 51 3.88 -12.51 -14.79
CA THR A 51 3.69 -12.31 -16.23
C THR A 51 4.91 -12.71 -17.07
N ARG A 52 6.13 -12.71 -16.50
CA ARG A 52 7.36 -13.09 -17.23
C ARG A 52 7.73 -14.56 -17.05
N MET A 53 7.20 -15.22 -16.03
CA MET A 53 7.42 -16.66 -15.78
C MET A 53 6.32 -17.56 -16.34
N SER A 54 5.18 -16.98 -16.73
CA SER A 54 4.13 -17.63 -17.53
C SER A 54 4.45 -17.55 -19.01
#